data_AF-A0A349LZR3-F1
#
_entry.id   AF-A0A349LZR3-F1
#
_cell.length_a   1.000
_cell.length_b   1.000
_cell.length_c   1.000
_cell.angle_alpha   90.00
_cell.angle_beta   90.00
_cell.angle_gamma   90.00
#
_symmetry.space_group_name_H-M   'P 1'
#
loop_
_entity.id
_entity.type
_entity.pdbx_description
1 polymer ?
#
loop_
_entity_poly.entity_id
_entity_poly.type
_entity_poly.pdbx_seq_one_letter_code
_entity_poly.pdbx_strand_id
1 'polypeptide(L)' 'GQILDLPTRIGSPLGLHGLADSISRPAYATAVGLLQWALTHTSFLIEEDEPEDNGLMSFASRFGRWLRAFLP' A
#
# COMPACT_ATOMS: atom_id res chain seq x y z
N GLY A 1 -23.90 -20.01 -12.90
CA GLY A 1 -22.85 -21.04 -12.82
C GLY A 1 -21.78 -20.56 -11.86
N GLN A 2 -21.43 -21.39 -10.89
CA GLN A 2 -20.26 -21.17 -10.03
C GLN A 2 -19.04 -21.72 -10.78
N ILE A 3 -18.04 -20.87 -11.03
CA ILE A 3 -16.89 -21.23 -11.88
C ILE A 3 -15.84 -22.00 -11.07
N LEU A 4 -15.68 -21.66 -9.79
CA LEU A 4 -14.55 -22.11 -8.99
C LEU A 4 -14.87 -23.23 -8.00
N ASP A 5 -16.13 -23.69 -7.88
CA ASP A 5 -16.61 -24.72 -6.93
C ASP A 5 -16.04 -24.63 -5.49
N LEU A 6 -15.67 -23.41 -5.10
CA LEU A 6 -14.98 -23.07 -3.86
C LEU A 6 -15.72 -21.90 -3.19
N PRO A 7 -15.70 -21.82 -1.85
CA PRO A 7 -16.29 -20.69 -1.14
C PRO A 7 -15.48 -19.41 -1.40
N THR A 8 -16.18 -18.33 -1.78
CA THR A 8 -15.58 -17.00 -1.99
C THR A 8 -16.24 -15.97 -1.09
N ARG A 9 -15.49 -14.93 -0.72
CA ARG A 9 -15.96 -13.81 0.12
C ARG A 9 -15.45 -12.48 -0.43
N ILE A 10 -16.18 -11.40 -0.18
CA ILE A 10 -15.76 -10.04 -0.55
C ILE A 10 -14.66 -9.60 0.43
N GLY A 11 -13.49 -9.25 -0.09
CA GLY A 11 -12.41 -8.66 0.70
C GLY A 11 -12.68 -7.19 1.04
N SER A 12 -12.29 -6.76 2.23
CA SER A 12 -12.34 -5.37 2.68
C SER A 12 -11.02 -5.02 3.39
N PRO A 13 -10.55 -3.76 3.31
CA PRO A 13 -9.42 -3.32 4.14
C PRO A 13 -9.68 -3.56 5.63
N LEU A 14 -8.64 -4.02 6.35
CA LEU A 14 -8.65 -4.33 7.78
C LEU A 14 -7.72 -3.37 8.54
N GLY A 15 -7.92 -3.21 9.85
CA GLY A 15 -7.02 -2.44 10.72
C GLY A 15 -7.18 -0.91 10.66
N LEU A 16 -8.30 -0.42 10.12
CA LEU A 16 -8.63 1.00 10.09
C LEU A 16 -9.51 1.35 11.31
N HIS A 17 -9.14 2.38 12.07
CA HIS A 17 -9.95 2.93 13.17
C HIS A 17 -10.45 4.34 12.81
N GLY A 18 -11.66 4.68 13.22
CA GLY A 18 -12.25 6.02 13.04
C GLY A 18 -12.86 6.27 11.65
N LEU A 19 -12.07 6.26 10.57
CA LEU A 19 -12.54 6.57 9.20
C LEU A 19 -13.18 5.35 8.48
N ALA A 20 -13.07 4.17 9.09
CA ALA A 20 -13.29 2.86 8.49
C ALA A 20 -14.71 2.62 7.96
N ASP A 21 -15.74 3.22 8.56
CA ASP A 21 -17.13 3.01 8.15
C ASP A 21 -17.42 3.50 6.72
N SER A 22 -16.65 4.46 6.22
CA SER A 22 -16.80 4.99 4.86
C SER A 22 -15.94 4.27 3.80
N ILE A 23 -14.85 3.62 4.22
CA ILE A 23 -13.82 3.04 3.34
C ILE A 23 -13.69 1.51 3.47
N SER A 24 -14.60 0.85 4.19
CA SER A 24 -14.77 -0.60 4.29
C SER A 24 -15.33 -1.24 3.00
N ARG A 25 -14.88 -0.73 1.84
CA ARG A 25 -15.30 -1.20 0.52
C ARG A 25 -14.12 -1.89 -0.19
N PRO A 26 -14.36 -2.95 -0.96
CA PRO A 26 -13.31 -3.68 -1.69
C PRO A 26 -12.47 -2.78 -2.60
N ALA A 27 -13.05 -1.70 -3.11
CA ALA A 27 -12.38 -0.72 -3.96
C ALA A 27 -11.15 -0.06 -3.29
N TYR A 28 -11.11 0.02 -1.95
CA TYR A 28 -10.01 0.66 -1.21
C TYR A 28 -8.96 -0.32 -0.69
N ALA A 29 -9.13 -1.64 -0.89
CA ALA A 29 -8.25 -2.66 -0.33
C ALA A 29 -6.78 -2.49 -0.77
N THR A 30 -6.54 -2.18 -2.05
CA THR A 30 -5.20 -1.99 -2.58
C THR A 30 -4.53 -0.74 -2.03
N ALA A 31 -5.21 0.41 -2.07
CA ALA A 31 -4.65 1.67 -1.61
C ALA A 31 -4.35 1.65 -0.11
N VAL A 32 -5.26 1.09 0.70
CA VAL A 32 -5.06 0.94 2.14
C VAL A 32 -3.89 0.00 2.44
N GLY A 33 -3.78 -1.13 1.72
CA GLY A 33 -2.67 -2.07 1.88
C GLY A 33 -1.31 -1.42 1.56
N LEU A 34 -1.24 -0.62 0.49
CA LEU A 34 -0.02 0.12 0.14
C LEU A 34 0.34 1.16 1.19
N LEU A 35 -0.65 1.87 1.75
CA LEU A 35 -0.43 2.85 2.80
C LEU A 35 0.10 2.17 4.08
N GLN A 36 -0.53 1.07 4.51
CA GLN A 36 -0.07 0.30 5.66
C GLN A 36 1.35 -0.25 5.44
N TRP A 37 1.62 -0.78 4.24
CA TRP A 37 2.96 -1.26 3.89
C TRP A 37 4.01 -0.15 3.98
N ALA A 38 3.71 1.02 3.43
CA ALA A 38 4.60 2.17 3.46
C ALA A 38 4.88 2.62 4.90
N LEU A 39 3.87 2.67 5.77
CA LEU A 39 4.05 3.00 7.18
C LEU A 39 4.96 2.00 7.91
N THR A 40 4.79 0.70 7.64
CA THR A 40 5.59 -0.36 8.27
C THR A 40 7.03 -0.44 7.74
N HIS A 41 7.26 -0.15 6.46
CA HIS A 41 8.56 -0.34 5.80
C HIS A 41 9.35 0.96 5.56
N THR A 42 8.72 2.13 5.67
CA THR A 42 9.42 3.44 5.57
C THR A 42 10.13 3.80 6.87
N SER A 43 9.74 3.25 8.01
CA SER A 43 10.41 3.48 9.30
C SER A 43 11.88 3.05 9.30
N PHE A 44 12.27 2.10 8.43
CA PHE A 44 13.66 1.66 8.25
C PHE A 44 14.53 2.60 7.41
N LEU A 45 13.95 3.66 6.83
CA LEU A 45 14.63 4.59 5.94
C LEU A 45 14.64 6.03 6.50
N ILE A 46 14.35 6.20 7.79
CA ILE A 46 14.64 7.42 8.53
C ILE A 46 16.03 7.25 9.15
N GLU A 47 17.03 7.01 8.30
CA GLU A 47 18.41 7.39 8.61
C GLU A 47 18.63 8.71 7.86
N GLU A 48 19.09 9.69 8.62
CA GLU A 48 19.22 11.09 8.26
C GLU A 48 20.13 11.26 7.03
N ASP A 49 19.58 11.79 5.94
CA ASP A 49 20.34 12.59 4.98
C ASP A 49 19.36 13.54 4.29
N GLU A 50 19.36 14.80 4.74
CA GLU A 50 18.87 15.93 3.97
C GLU A 50 19.76 16.08 2.73
N PRO A 51 19.16 16.24 1.54
CA PRO A 51 19.00 17.60 1.07
C PRO A 51 17.65 17.87 0.39
N GLU A 52 17.27 19.13 0.46
CA GLU A 52 16.16 19.79 -0.24
C GLU A 52 15.97 19.28 -1.69
N ASP A 53 15.09 18.30 -1.91
CA ASP A 53 14.52 18.09 -3.25
C ASP A 53 13.13 17.45 -3.14
N ASN A 54 12.16 18.09 -3.80
CA ASN A 54 10.76 17.71 -3.98
C ASN A 54 10.36 16.32 -3.44
N GLY A 55 9.63 16.26 -2.32
CA GLY A 55 9.19 14.98 -1.70
C GLY A 55 8.45 14.01 -2.66
N LEU A 56 7.84 14.52 -3.73
CA LEU A 56 7.28 13.72 -4.83
C LEU A 56 8.34 12.91 -5.59
N MET A 57 9.52 13.48 -5.81
CA MET A 57 10.64 12.85 -6.51
C MET A 57 11.31 11.77 -5.65
N SER A 58 11.42 12.01 -4.34
CA SER A 58 11.86 10.98 -3.37
C SER A 58 10.91 9.79 -3.31
N PHE A 59 9.59 10.03 -3.27
CA PHE A 59 8.57 8.96 -3.32
C PHE A 59 8.61 8.18 -4.65
N ALA A 60 8.75 8.87 -5.79
CA ALA A 60 8.85 8.24 -7.09
C ALA A 60 10.10 7.34 -7.23
N SER A 61 11.25 7.77 -6.71
CA SER A 61 12.49 6.98 -6.76
C SER A 61 12.43 5.72 -5.87
N ARG A 62 11.73 5.79 -4.73
CA ARG A 62 11.45 4.64 -3.86
C ARG A 62 10.50 3.63 -4.52
N PHE A 63 9.41 4.12 -5.11
CA PHE A 63 8.46 3.28 -5.83
C PHE A 63 9.11 2.61 -7.06
N GLY A 64 9.96 3.33 -7.79
CA GLY A 64 10.73 2.77 -8.91
C GLY A 64 11.69 1.66 -8.48
N ARG A 65 12.34 1.79 -7.31
CA ARG A 65 13.23 0.75 -6.77
C ARG A 65 12.47 -0.51 -6.35
N TRP A 66 11.27 -0.34 -5.79
CA TRP A 66 10.37 -1.44 -5.46
C TRP A 66 9.86 -2.17 -6.70
N LEU A 67 9.38 -1.44 -7.72
CA LEU A 67 8.84 -2.04 -8.95
C LEU A 67 9.93 -2.80 -9.73
N ARG A 68 11.19 -2.39 -9.61
CA ARG A 68 12.34 -3.09 -10.20
C ARG A 68 12.51 -4.51 -9.67
N ALA A 69 11.99 -4.86 -8.50
CA ALA A 69 12.02 -6.23 -7.98
C ALA A 69 11.06 -7.19 -8.72
N PHE A 70 10.16 -6.66 -9.55
CA PHE A 70 9.19 -7.43 -10.34
C PHE A 70 9.54 -7.48 -11.84
N LEU A 71 10.65 -6.85 -12.26
CA LEU A 71 11.21 -6.97 -13.60
C LEU A 71 12.39 -7.96 -13.55
N PRO A 72 12.45 -8.99 -14.42
CA PRO A 72 13.56 -9.95 -14.46
C PRO A 72 14.89 -9.29 -14.85
#